data_AF-E6S8S0-F1
#
_entry.id   AF-E6S8S0-F1
#
_cell.length_a   1.000
_cell.length_b   1.000
_cell.length_c   1.000
_cell.angle_alpha   90.00
_cell.angle_beta   90.00
_cell.angle_gamma   90.00
#
_symmetry.space_group_name_H-M   'P 1'
#
loop_
_entity.id
_entity.type
_entity.pdbx_description
1 polymer ?
#
loop_
_entity_poly.entity_id
_entity_poly.type
_entity_poly.pdbx_seq_one_letter_code
_entity_poly.pdbx_strand_id
1 'polypeptide(L)'
;MHRTVGWQEQAPRAQPITWRSEPMSTDPRQERTLGQLVAAATQDMSTLVRGEIALAKAEVSGQLKKAGKGGGLLAAAAVLGFYAVYFVFTTLVEVLDIWLPRWAAWLIITVLMLLVAGILAMAGIRKMKTVEPTPKKAVAEAQQTVAALKAATANPGTMAAAPRPEWDRPSTATLPSGTPVTAASDGTRSDTTNP
;
A
#
# COMPACT_ATOMS: atom_id res chain seq x y z
N MET A 1 51.61 -29.08 21.39
CA MET A 1 50.65 -29.89 22.14
C MET A 1 49.42 -30.09 21.25
N HIS A 2 49.23 -31.33 20.79
CA HIS A 2 48.23 -31.73 19.79
C HIS A 2 46.84 -31.85 20.43
N ARG A 3 45.80 -31.32 19.76
CA ARG A 3 44.41 -31.70 20.03
C ARG A 3 43.71 -32.02 18.71
N THR A 4 43.83 -33.29 18.31
CA THR A 4 43.10 -33.90 17.21
C THR A 4 41.66 -34.12 17.65
N VAL A 5 40.72 -33.35 17.10
CA VAL A 5 39.29 -33.61 17.21
C VAL A 5 38.95 -34.73 16.22
N GLY A 6 38.62 -35.90 16.74
CA GLY A 6 38.21 -37.06 15.95
C GLY A 6 36.82 -36.82 15.37
N TRP A 7 36.73 -36.75 14.05
CA TRP A 7 35.48 -36.86 13.32
C TRP A 7 35.00 -38.31 13.43
N GLN A 8 34.06 -38.59 14.34
CA GLN A 8 33.28 -39.81 14.25
C GLN A 8 32.26 -39.64 13.12
N GLU A 9 32.54 -40.28 11.99
CA GLU A 9 31.56 -40.56 10.93
C GLU A 9 30.41 -41.38 11.50
N GLN A 10 29.36 -40.69 11.94
CA GLN A 10 28.05 -41.29 12.13
C GLN A 10 27.40 -41.40 10.75
N ALA A 11 27.71 -42.48 10.04
CA ALA A 11 26.96 -42.85 8.85
C ALA A 11 25.48 -43.05 9.24
N PRO A 12 24.52 -42.36 8.60
CA PRO A 12 23.11 -42.63 8.85
C PRO A 12 22.83 -44.08 8.46
N ARG A 13 22.46 -44.90 9.46
CA ARG A 13 22.02 -46.28 9.24
C ARG A 13 20.80 -46.24 8.32
N ALA A 14 20.99 -46.66 7.07
CA ALA A 14 19.90 -46.88 6.14
C ALA A 14 19.01 -47.98 6.72
N GLN A 15 17.86 -47.60 7.27
CA GLN A 15 16.86 -48.56 7.70
C GLN A 15 16.25 -49.21 6.46
N PRO A 16 16.09 -50.54 6.40
CA PRO A 16 15.35 -51.18 5.34
C PRO A 16 13.93 -50.62 5.38
N ILE A 17 13.52 -49.93 4.31
CA ILE A 17 12.14 -49.51 4.14
C ILE A 17 11.33 -50.78 3.91
N THR A 18 10.87 -51.39 5.00
CA THR A 18 9.89 -52.47 4.92
C THR A 18 8.57 -51.82 4.59
N TRP A 19 8.16 -51.89 3.32
CA TRP A 19 6.82 -51.53 2.88
C TRP A 19 5.81 -52.49 3.51
N ARG A 20 5.54 -52.31 4.81
CA ARG A 20 4.37 -52.91 5.43
C ARG A 20 3.19 -52.27 4.74
N SER A 21 2.60 -52.99 3.80
CA SER A 21 1.29 -52.70 3.23
C SER A 21 0.28 -52.80 4.37
N GLU A 22 0.21 -51.74 5.19
CA GLU A 22 -0.98 -51.50 5.98
C GLU A 22 -2.15 -51.50 4.99
N PRO A 23 -3.18 -52.34 5.20
CA PRO A 23 -4.38 -52.23 4.40
C PRO A 23 -4.82 -50.78 4.55
N MET A 24 -4.85 -50.04 3.43
CA MET A 24 -5.41 -48.69 3.38
C MET A 24 -6.82 -48.80 3.95
N SER A 25 -6.96 -48.49 5.23
CA SER A 25 -8.25 -48.27 5.85
C SER A 25 -8.75 -47.00 5.18
N THR A 26 -9.50 -47.19 4.10
CA THR A 26 -10.40 -46.20 3.56
C THR A 26 -11.42 -45.93 4.66
N ASP A 27 -11.09 -45.04 5.60
CA ASP A 27 -12.10 -44.40 6.44
C ASP A 27 -13.06 -43.73 5.43
N PRO A 28 -14.33 -44.14 5.36
CA PRO A 28 -15.30 -43.53 4.42
C PRO A 28 -15.55 -42.05 4.73
N ARG A 29 -14.92 -41.49 5.77
CA ARG A 29 -14.87 -40.04 6.04
C ARG A 29 -13.74 -39.29 5.32
N GLN A 30 -12.87 -39.99 4.58
CA GLN A 30 -11.71 -39.40 3.89
C GLN A 30 -12.05 -38.86 2.49
N GLU A 31 -13.22 -39.18 1.94
CA GLU A 31 -13.72 -38.51 0.74
C GLU A 31 -14.22 -37.12 1.15
N ARG A 32 -13.32 -36.14 1.25
CA ARG A 32 -13.73 -34.74 1.38
C ARG A 32 -14.67 -34.44 0.22
N THR A 33 -15.95 -34.29 0.54
CA THR A 33 -16.96 -33.97 -0.45
C THR A 33 -16.57 -32.69 -1.17
N LEU A 34 -16.93 -32.54 -2.44
CA LEU A 34 -16.65 -31.32 -3.22
C LEU A 34 -17.11 -30.04 -2.47
N GLY A 35 -18.18 -30.13 -1.68
CA GLY A 35 -18.64 -29.05 -0.81
C GLY A 35 -17.65 -28.68 0.30
N GLN A 36 -16.93 -29.64 0.89
CA GLN A 36 -15.88 -29.37 1.89
C GLN A 36 -14.62 -28.76 1.28
N LEU A 37 -14.26 -29.12 0.04
CA LEU A 37 -13.13 -28.51 -0.68
C LEU A 37 -13.42 -27.06 -1.08
N VAL A 38 -14.63 -26.80 -1.59
CA VAL A 38 -15.07 -25.42 -1.92
C VAL A 38 -15.19 -24.57 -0.64
N ALA A 39 -15.72 -25.14 0.44
CA ALA A 39 -15.78 -24.45 1.73
C ALA A 39 -14.37 -24.13 2.27
N ALA A 40 -13.42 -25.06 2.19
CA ALA A 40 -12.04 -24.82 2.62
C ALA A 40 -11.36 -23.74 1.76
N ALA A 41 -11.49 -23.79 0.43
CA ALA A 41 -10.92 -22.79 -0.47
C ALA A 41 -11.52 -21.38 -0.24
N THR A 42 -12.83 -21.31 0.05
CA THR A 42 -13.51 -20.03 0.36
C THR A 42 -13.05 -19.46 1.70
N GLN A 43 -12.79 -20.33 2.69
CA GLN A 43 -12.24 -19.96 3.99
C GLN A 43 -10.81 -19.40 3.85
N ASP A 44 -9.98 -20.02 3.03
CA ASP A 44 -8.60 -19.57 2.78
C ASP A 44 -8.57 -18.24 2.04
N MET A 45 -9.42 -18.06 1.02
CA MET A 45 -9.62 -16.76 0.35
C MET A 45 -10.08 -15.67 1.33
N SER A 46 -11.05 -15.98 2.21
CA SER A 46 -11.49 -15.04 3.25
C SER A 46 -10.37 -14.64 4.21
N THR A 47 -9.46 -15.57 4.48
CA THR A 47 -8.31 -15.33 5.38
C THR A 47 -7.27 -14.43 4.73
N LEU A 48 -6.95 -14.65 3.45
CA LEU A 48 -6.04 -13.80 2.68
C LEU A 48 -6.57 -12.38 2.55
N VAL A 49 -7.85 -12.22 2.16
CA VAL A 49 -8.48 -10.90 2.01
C VAL A 49 -8.50 -10.15 3.34
N ARG A 50 -8.80 -10.82 4.46
CA ARG A 50 -8.71 -10.19 5.79
C ARG A 50 -7.28 -9.83 6.17
N GLY A 51 -6.29 -10.63 5.76
CA GLY A 51 -4.87 -10.32 5.94
C GLY A 51 -4.47 -9.04 5.22
N GLU A 52 -4.83 -8.89 3.94
CA GLU A 52 -4.54 -7.68 3.17
C GLU A 52 -5.26 -6.45 3.73
N ILE A 53 -6.53 -6.58 4.11
CA ILE A 53 -7.29 -5.49 4.73
C ILE A 53 -6.66 -5.10 6.08
N ALA A 54 -6.26 -6.08 6.90
CA ALA A 54 -5.62 -5.81 8.19
C ALA A 54 -4.27 -5.09 8.02
N LEU A 55 -3.48 -5.48 7.01
CA LEU A 55 -2.22 -4.84 6.69
C LEU A 55 -2.43 -3.41 6.18
N ALA A 56 -3.33 -3.22 5.20
CA ALA A 56 -3.66 -1.90 4.67
C ALA A 56 -4.21 -0.99 5.77
N LYS A 57 -5.05 -1.52 6.67
CA LYS A 57 -5.55 -0.77 7.83
C LYS A 57 -4.42 -0.41 8.80
N ALA A 58 -3.47 -1.31 9.05
CA ALA A 58 -2.34 -1.04 9.92
C ALA A 58 -1.46 0.08 9.35
N GLU A 59 -1.14 0.02 8.05
CA GLU A 59 -0.35 1.04 7.35
C GLU A 59 -1.07 2.39 7.35
N VAL A 60 -2.33 2.44 6.90
CA VAL A 60 -3.14 3.66 6.89
C VAL A 60 -3.28 4.24 8.30
N SER A 61 -3.57 3.42 9.31
CA SER A 61 -3.71 3.89 10.70
C SER A 61 -2.41 4.46 11.27
N GLY A 62 -1.26 3.87 10.92
CA GLY A 62 0.05 4.38 11.28
C GLY A 62 0.33 5.74 10.62
N GLN A 63 0.00 5.88 9.33
CA GLN A 63 0.10 7.14 8.61
C GLN A 63 -0.84 8.20 9.18
N LEU A 64 -2.08 7.85 9.51
CA LEU A 64 -3.06 8.75 10.11
C LEU A 64 -2.63 9.28 11.47
N LYS A 65 -2.03 8.45 12.33
CA LYS A 65 -1.52 8.89 13.63
C LYS A 65 -0.35 9.88 13.49
N LYS A 66 0.57 9.61 12.56
CA LYS A 66 1.70 10.50 12.27
C LYS A 66 1.22 11.83 11.66
N ALA A 67 0.34 11.76 10.67
CA ALA A 67 -0.29 12.92 10.05
C ALA A 67 -1.14 13.71 11.06
N GLY A 68 -1.87 13.03 11.96
CA GLY A 68 -2.69 13.64 12.99
C GLY A 68 -1.86 14.39 14.04
N LYS A 69 -0.73 13.82 14.49
CA LYS A 69 0.19 14.52 15.39
C LYS A 69 0.82 15.75 14.72
N GLY A 70 1.29 15.60 13.49
CA GLY A 70 1.85 16.71 12.71
C GLY A 70 0.82 17.82 12.43
N GLY A 71 -0.37 17.44 11.97
CA GLY A 71 -1.48 18.33 11.73
C GLY A 71 -1.96 19.05 13.00
N GLY A 72 -2.03 18.34 14.12
CA GLY A 72 -2.37 18.93 15.43
C GLY A 72 -1.33 19.97 15.89
N LEU A 73 -0.04 19.67 15.74
CA LEU A 73 1.03 20.63 16.04
C LEU A 73 1.00 21.86 15.12
N LEU A 74 0.77 21.66 13.82
CA LEU A 74 0.63 22.78 12.88
C LEU A 74 -0.61 23.63 13.17
N ALA A 75 -1.74 23.01 13.54
CA ALA A 75 -2.93 23.74 13.95
C ALA A 75 -2.68 24.56 15.22
N ALA A 76 -2.03 23.96 16.23
CA ALA A 76 -1.64 24.68 17.44
C ALA A 76 -0.67 25.84 17.14
N ALA A 77 0.35 25.60 16.30
CA ALA A 77 1.29 26.63 15.87
C ALA A 77 0.59 27.76 15.10
N ALA A 78 -0.40 27.46 14.26
CA ALA A 78 -1.19 28.47 13.55
C ALA A 78 -2.00 29.33 14.52
N VAL A 79 -2.63 28.73 15.54
CA VAL A 79 -3.37 29.46 16.57
C VAL A 79 -2.44 30.35 17.39
N LEU A 80 -1.31 29.80 17.87
CA LEU A 80 -0.31 30.58 18.61
C LEU A 80 0.29 31.70 17.77
N GLY A 81 0.61 31.42 16.50
CA GLY A 81 1.11 32.41 15.55
C GLY A 81 0.10 33.53 15.31
N PHE A 82 -1.19 33.21 15.19
CA PHE A 82 -2.25 34.20 15.07
C PHE A 82 -2.31 35.12 16.30
N TYR A 83 -2.29 34.57 17.51
CA TYR A 83 -2.23 35.38 18.74
C TYR A 83 -0.95 36.20 18.84
N ALA A 84 0.20 35.66 18.43
CA ALA A 84 1.46 36.39 18.44
C ALA A 84 1.40 37.63 17.52
N VAL A 85 0.83 37.49 16.32
CA VAL A 85 0.60 38.61 15.40
C VAL A 85 -0.33 39.65 16.01
N TYR A 86 -1.41 39.23 16.66
CA TYR A 86 -2.30 40.14 17.41
C TYR A 86 -1.52 40.94 18.46
N PHE A 87 -0.73 40.26 19.30
CA PHE A 87 0.07 40.92 20.33
C PHE A 87 1.08 41.92 19.76
N VAL A 88 1.75 41.58 18.66
CA VAL A 88 2.67 42.51 17.96
C VAL A 88 1.95 43.80 17.56
N PHE A 89 0.75 43.73 17.00
CA PHE A 89 0.01 44.93 16.61
C PHE A 89 -0.42 45.77 17.82
N THR A 90 -0.89 45.15 18.91
CA THR A 90 -1.15 45.89 20.17
C THR A 90 0.09 46.57 20.70
N THR A 91 1.25 45.90 20.70
CA THR A 91 2.52 46.52 21.10
C THR A 91 2.86 47.72 20.21
N LEU A 92 2.66 47.63 18.89
CA LEU A 92 2.87 48.76 17.99
C LEU A 92 1.93 49.94 18.30
N VAL A 93 0.68 49.67 18.63
CA VAL A 93 -0.27 50.70 19.06
C VAL A 93 0.22 51.38 20.33
N GLU A 94 0.59 50.62 21.37
CA GLU A 94 1.09 51.17 22.64
C GLU A 94 2.38 51.98 22.47
N VAL A 95 3.28 51.56 21.58
CA VAL A 95 4.49 52.33 21.25
C VAL A 95 4.15 53.65 20.56
N LEU A 96 3.15 53.68 19.67
CA LEU A 96 2.69 54.91 19.02
C LEU A 96 1.95 55.83 20.00
N ASP A 97 1.21 55.28 20.97
CA ASP A 97 0.48 56.04 22.01
C ASP A 97 1.41 56.89 22.88
N ILE A 98 2.72 56.61 22.89
CA ILE A 98 3.74 57.45 23.56
C ILE A 98 3.84 58.84 22.91
N TRP A 99 3.65 58.93 21.60
CA TRP A 99 3.89 60.15 20.80
C TRP A 99 2.61 60.76 20.22
N LEU A 100 1.54 59.99 20.10
CA LEU A 100 0.27 60.37 19.48
C LEU A 100 -0.90 60.12 20.44
N PRO A 101 -2.05 60.82 20.27
CA PRO A 101 -3.25 60.46 21.01
C PRO A 101 -3.70 59.05 20.64
N ARG A 102 -4.10 58.27 21.64
CA ARG A 102 -4.53 56.87 21.52
C ARG A 102 -5.37 56.58 20.29
N TRP A 103 -6.42 57.34 20.04
CA TRP A 103 -7.31 57.11 18.89
C TRP A 103 -6.58 57.15 17.54
N ALA A 104 -5.56 58.00 17.39
CA ALA A 104 -4.77 58.10 16.16
C ALA A 104 -3.82 56.90 16.01
N ALA A 105 -3.20 56.43 17.09
CA ALA A 105 -2.37 55.23 17.07
C ALA A 105 -3.15 54.00 16.58
N TRP A 106 -4.35 53.78 17.14
CA TRP A 106 -5.25 52.70 16.72
C TRP A 106 -5.66 52.83 15.25
N LEU A 107 -5.97 54.03 14.76
CA LEU A 107 -6.30 54.25 13.34
C LEU A 107 -5.14 53.95 12.40
N ILE A 108 -3.93 54.43 12.72
CA ILE A 108 -2.74 54.23 11.88
C ILE A 108 -2.43 52.74 11.74
N ILE A 109 -2.42 52.01 12.86
CA ILE A 109 -2.17 50.56 12.83
C ILE A 109 -3.30 49.81 12.13
N THR A 110 -4.55 50.25 12.25
CA THR A 110 -5.68 49.65 11.51
C THR A 110 -5.49 49.80 10.00
N VAL A 111 -5.11 50.98 9.52
CA VAL A 111 -4.83 51.22 8.10
C VAL A 111 -3.66 50.37 7.63
N LEU A 112 -2.59 50.27 8.43
CA LEU A 112 -1.45 49.39 8.15
C LEU A 112 -1.89 47.92 8.01
N MET A 113 -2.73 47.42 8.92
CA MET A 113 -3.26 46.05 8.87
C MET A 113 -4.11 45.81 7.64
N LEU A 114 -4.98 46.76 7.26
CA LEU A 114 -5.79 46.65 6.04
C LEU A 114 -4.93 46.61 4.77
N LEU A 115 -3.84 47.38 4.72
CA LEU A 115 -2.88 47.32 3.60
C LEU A 115 -2.20 45.94 3.53
N VAL A 116 -1.67 45.44 4.64
CA VAL A 116 -1.02 44.12 4.70
C VAL A 116 -2.03 43.02 4.33
N ALA A 117 -3.22 43.04 4.92
CA ALA A 117 -4.29 42.08 4.62
C ALA A 117 -4.71 42.12 3.15
N GLY A 118 -4.83 43.32 2.55
CA GLY A 118 -5.14 43.49 1.13
C GLY A 118 -4.06 42.88 0.22
N ILE A 119 -2.78 43.09 0.54
CA ILE A 119 -1.65 42.49 -0.21
C ILE A 119 -1.67 40.96 -0.08
N LEU A 120 -1.85 40.44 1.14
CA LEU A 120 -1.93 38.99 1.38
C LEU A 120 -3.13 38.36 0.69
N ALA A 121 -4.31 38.98 0.74
CA ALA A 121 -5.51 38.52 0.06
C ALA A 121 -5.30 38.48 -1.45
N MET A 122 -4.72 39.54 -2.03
CA MET A 122 -4.41 39.58 -3.45
C MET A 122 -3.38 38.50 -3.84
N ALA A 123 -2.31 38.31 -3.06
CA ALA A 123 -1.34 37.24 -3.29
C ALA A 123 -1.98 35.85 -3.19
N GLY A 124 -2.85 35.63 -2.19
CA GLY A 124 -3.61 34.39 -2.00
C GLY A 124 -4.52 34.11 -3.19
N ILE A 125 -5.30 35.09 -3.64
CA ILE A 125 -6.15 34.97 -4.83
C ILE A 125 -5.32 34.64 -6.07
N ARG A 126 -4.18 35.27 -6.26
CA ARG A 126 -3.28 34.99 -7.40
C ARG A 126 -2.74 33.56 -7.34
N LYS A 127 -2.38 33.06 -6.16
CA LYS A 127 -1.92 31.67 -5.97
C LYS A 127 -3.03 30.66 -6.18
N MET A 128 -4.24 30.93 -5.69
CA MET A 128 -5.40 30.05 -5.92
C MET A 128 -5.76 29.97 -7.41
N LYS A 129 -5.63 31.07 -8.17
CA LYS A 129 -5.83 31.08 -9.63
C LYS A 129 -4.83 30.21 -10.39
N THR A 130 -3.65 29.93 -9.83
CA THR A 130 -2.63 29.07 -10.45
C THR A 130 -2.78 27.59 -10.11
N VAL A 131 -3.61 27.24 -9.13
CA VAL A 131 -3.88 25.85 -8.78
C VAL A 131 -5.08 25.39 -9.61
N GLU A 132 -4.85 24.51 -10.59
CA GLU A 132 -5.97 23.84 -11.25
C GLU A 132 -6.72 23.00 -10.19
N PRO A 133 -8.01 23.28 -9.92
CA PRO A 133 -8.75 22.69 -8.79
C PRO A 133 -9.05 21.19 -8.95
N THR A 134 -8.66 20.60 -10.08
CA THR A 134 -8.98 19.21 -10.40
C THR A 134 -7.70 18.48 -10.76
N PRO A 135 -7.30 17.41 -10.03
CA PRO A 135 -6.43 16.38 -10.59
C PRO A 135 -7.20 15.76 -11.76
N LYS A 136 -7.04 16.33 -12.97
CA LYS A 136 -7.77 15.96 -14.19
C LYS A 136 -7.75 14.45 -14.41
N LYS A 137 -6.64 13.80 -14.04
CA LYS A 137 -6.47 12.35 -14.07
C LYS A 137 -7.36 11.62 -13.06
N ALA A 138 -7.34 11.99 -11.78
CA ALA A 138 -8.13 11.32 -10.75
C ALA A 138 -9.64 11.51 -10.96
N VAL A 139 -10.07 12.67 -11.45
CA VAL A 139 -11.49 12.89 -11.79
C VAL A 139 -11.89 12.15 -13.05
N ALA A 140 -11.02 12.06 -14.07
CA ALA A 140 -11.29 11.24 -15.26
C ALA A 140 -11.40 9.74 -14.90
N GLU A 141 -10.50 9.22 -14.06
CA GLU A 141 -10.54 7.83 -13.60
C GLU A 141 -11.78 7.53 -12.74
N ALA A 142 -12.16 8.46 -11.86
CA ALA A 142 -13.39 8.35 -11.09
C ALA A 142 -14.64 8.34 -12.00
N GLN A 143 -14.69 9.21 -13.01
CA GLN A 143 -15.79 9.24 -13.98
C GLN A 143 -15.86 7.98 -14.83
N GLN A 144 -14.72 7.43 -15.27
CA GLN A 144 -14.66 6.17 -16.01
C GLN A 144 -15.17 5.00 -15.16
N THR A 145 -14.82 4.97 -13.88
CA THR A 145 -15.27 3.92 -12.94
C THR A 145 -16.79 3.99 -12.74
N VAL A 146 -17.34 5.20 -12.55
CA VAL A 146 -18.78 5.40 -12.41
C VAL A 146 -19.53 5.08 -13.71
N ALA A 147 -18.95 5.42 -14.86
CA ALA A 147 -19.51 5.09 -16.17
C ALA A 147 -19.53 3.57 -16.40
N ALA A 148 -18.45 2.86 -16.06
CA ALA A 148 -18.37 1.40 -16.14
C ALA A 148 -19.40 0.73 -15.21
N LEU A 149 -19.56 1.23 -13.98
CA LEU A 149 -20.56 0.72 -13.04
C LEU A 149 -22.00 0.97 -13.53
N LYS A 150 -22.29 2.15 -14.09
CA LYS A 150 -23.59 2.45 -14.69
C LYS A 150 -23.87 1.59 -15.92
N ALA A 151 -22.87 1.37 -16.78
CA ALA A 151 -23.00 0.51 -17.95
C ALA A 151 -23.26 -0.95 -17.56
N ALA A 152 -22.56 -1.47 -16.55
CA ALA A 152 -22.78 -2.81 -16.00
C ALA A 152 -24.17 -2.97 -15.35
N THR A 153 -24.69 -1.90 -14.73
CA THR A 153 -26.04 -1.89 -14.13
C THR A 153 -27.14 -1.75 -15.18
N ALA A 154 -26.91 -0.97 -16.24
CA ALA A 154 -27.88 -0.74 -17.31
C ALA A 154 -28.03 -1.93 -18.26
N ASN A 155 -26.98 -2.74 -18.41
CA ASN A 155 -27.02 -3.98 -19.18
C ASN A 155 -26.48 -5.16 -18.36
N PRO A 156 -27.28 -5.71 -17.42
CA PRO A 156 -26.88 -6.82 -16.56
C PRO A 156 -26.56 -8.13 -17.33
N GLY A 157 -26.76 -8.15 -18.66
CA GLY A 157 -26.48 -9.29 -19.54
C GLY A 157 -25.35 -9.09 -20.57
N THR A 158 -24.67 -7.94 -20.63
CA THR A 158 -23.51 -7.73 -21.55
C THR A 158 -22.18 -7.64 -20.82
N MET A 159 -22.00 -8.39 -19.72
CA MET A 159 -20.64 -8.78 -19.33
C MET A 159 -20.02 -9.45 -20.56
N ALA A 160 -19.17 -8.70 -21.29
CA ALA A 160 -18.27 -9.29 -22.26
C ALA A 160 -17.58 -10.41 -21.50
N ALA A 161 -17.83 -11.66 -21.95
CA ALA A 161 -17.33 -12.84 -21.30
C ALA A 161 -15.87 -12.60 -20.94
N ALA A 162 -15.52 -12.75 -19.65
CA ALA A 162 -14.15 -12.57 -19.20
C ALA A 162 -13.22 -13.28 -20.20
N PRO A 163 -12.11 -12.63 -20.63
CA PRO A 163 -11.20 -13.24 -21.60
C PRO A 163 -10.92 -14.67 -21.19
N ARG A 164 -11.20 -15.63 -22.09
CA ARG A 164 -11.05 -17.04 -21.75
C ARG A 164 -9.64 -17.25 -21.20
N PRO A 165 -9.52 -17.87 -20.01
CA PRO A 165 -8.23 -18.09 -19.41
C PRO A 165 -7.31 -18.81 -20.40
N GLU A 166 -6.02 -18.48 -20.38
CA GLU A 166 -5.08 -19.02 -21.36
C GLU A 166 -4.95 -20.54 -21.32
N TRP A 167 -5.26 -21.16 -20.19
CA TRP A 167 -5.33 -22.60 -19.98
C TRP A 167 -6.53 -23.28 -20.68
N ASP A 168 -7.48 -22.52 -21.20
CA ASP A 168 -8.69 -23.03 -21.88
C ASP A 168 -8.66 -22.79 -23.40
N ARG A 169 -7.50 -22.34 -23.93
CA ARG A 169 -7.27 -22.24 -25.37
C ARG A 169 -6.83 -23.61 -25.90
N PRO A 170 -7.36 -24.08 -27.04
CA PRO A 170 -6.82 -25.29 -27.67
C PRO A 170 -5.34 -25.05 -27.95
N SER A 171 -4.48 -25.81 -27.27
CA SER A 171 -3.05 -25.74 -27.45
C SER A 171 -2.73 -26.12 -28.89
N THR A 172 -2.51 -25.13 -29.77
CA THR A 172 -1.84 -25.31 -31.06
C THR A 172 -0.34 -25.51 -30.82
N ALA A 173 0.01 -26.33 -29.84
CA ALA A 173 1.35 -26.82 -29.64
C ALA A 173 1.56 -27.89 -30.72
N THR A 174 2.14 -27.47 -31.85
CA THR A 174 2.80 -28.38 -32.77
C THR A 174 3.87 -29.09 -31.95
N LEU A 175 3.58 -30.31 -31.49
CA LEU A 175 4.56 -31.15 -30.80
C LEU A 175 5.75 -31.37 -31.74
N PRO A 176 6.99 -30.99 -31.37
CA PRO A 176 8.14 -31.44 -32.12
C PRO A 176 8.22 -32.97 -31.99
N SER A 177 8.02 -33.65 -33.11
CA SER A 177 8.26 -35.10 -33.25
C SER A 177 9.66 -35.42 -32.73
N GLY A 178 9.72 -36.33 -31.77
CA GLY A 178 10.86 -36.53 -30.89
C GLY A 178 12.22 -36.71 -31.57
N THR A 179 13.24 -36.18 -30.92
CA THR A 179 14.62 -36.63 -31.07
C THR A 179 14.89 -37.74 -30.05
N PRO A 180 15.54 -38.86 -30.44
CA PRO A 180 15.91 -39.90 -29.49
C PRO A 180 16.98 -39.36 -28.53
N VAL A 181 16.78 -39.55 -27.23
CA VAL A 181 17.76 -39.23 -26.20
C VAL A 181 18.87 -40.28 -26.29
N THR A 182 19.96 -39.98 -27.00
CA THR A 182 21.19 -40.75 -26.91
C THR A 182 21.87 -40.48 -25.58
N ALA A 183 22.03 -41.56 -24.80
CA ALA A 183 22.88 -41.60 -23.63
C ALA A 183 24.30 -41.13 -23.97
N ALA A 184 24.80 -40.16 -23.21
CA ALA A 184 26.21 -39.82 -23.15
C ALA A 184 26.58 -39.47 -21.71
N SER A 185 27.34 -40.38 -21.13
CA SER A 185 28.15 -40.29 -19.92
C SER A 185 29.12 -39.10 -19.91
N ASP A 186 29.79 -38.96 -18.77
CA ASP A 186 31.00 -38.15 -18.50
C ASP A 186 30.65 -36.76 -17.93
N GLY A 187 30.84 -36.48 -16.63
CA GLY A 187 32.12 -36.58 -15.94
C GLY A 187 32.79 -35.22 -16.00
N THR A 188 32.69 -34.40 -14.95
CA THR A 188 33.81 -33.57 -14.45
C THR A 188 33.41 -32.74 -13.22
N ARG A 189 34.30 -32.87 -12.26
CA ARG A 189 34.47 -32.20 -10.98
C ARG A 189 35.16 -30.85 -11.19
N SER A 190 34.65 -29.79 -10.56
CA SER A 190 35.39 -28.58 -10.15
C SER A 190 34.46 -27.80 -9.21
N ASP A 191 34.63 -27.83 -7.90
CA ASP A 191 35.71 -27.25 -7.09
C ASP A 191 35.90 -25.75 -7.39
N THR A 192 35.16 -24.89 -6.67
CA THR A 192 35.54 -23.50 -6.42
C THR A 192 35.20 -23.11 -4.98
N THR A 193 36.27 -22.89 -4.23
CA THR A 193 36.36 -22.26 -2.93
C THR A 193 35.94 -20.78 -2.98
N ASN A 194 35.27 -20.27 -1.94
CA ASN A 194 35.48 -18.89 -1.49
C ASN A 194 35.07 -18.73 -0.01
N PRO A 195 35.77 -17.88 0.78
CA PRO A 195 35.78 -17.91 2.25
C PRO A 195 34.56 -17.25 2.90
#